data_AF-A0A7S4EVV0-F1
#
_entry.id   AF-A0A7S4EVV0-F1
#
_cell.length_a   1.000
_cell.length_b   1.000
_cell.length_c   1.000
_cell.angle_alpha   90.00
_cell.angle_beta   90.00
_cell.angle_gamma   90.00
#
_symmetry.space_group_name_H-M   'P 1'
#
loop_
_entity.id
_entity.type
_entity.pdbx_description
1 polymer ?
#
loop_
_entity_poly.entity_id
_entity_poly.type
_entity_poly.pdbx_seq_one_letter_code
_entity_poly.pdbx_strand_id
1 'polypeptide(L)'
;MTASVVAKPLLTPLFFTLLSFMDPCAGLQRITEHSVPFIWATSGGGFPGRAVATYLARTHGPEMGSKGKPGKKAPHTSAKGFGPPPPPPKTFEEVCAEFKSRLPRDEAEPCVCGSGDSYSNCCKPFHQGEKIPETPESCLRSRYSAFAYRIPAYIISTTDKSNSEWQADKVKWARRIDREQMFDSFQFVGLEVGELEETSETEKYLSLRVTLQPVDQKTGMQTQPEPMVFLERSKFLRSSKGAWLYSAGEVTSQAVGFKGRTLKDEKDLDAMRKDVEYAKGIIGSAAAGKSNDETL
;
A
#
# COMPACT_ATOMS: atom_id res chain seq x y z
N MET A 1 30.15 -8.36 25.10
CA MET A 1 29.05 -7.39 24.88
C MET A 1 29.26 -6.76 23.51
N THR A 2 28.46 -7.13 22.51
CA THR A 2 28.49 -6.53 21.18
C THR A 2 27.04 -6.43 20.70
N ALA A 3 26.55 -5.21 20.52
CA ALA A 3 25.19 -4.97 20.04
C ALA A 3 25.14 -5.23 18.53
N SER A 4 24.40 -6.26 18.10
CA SER A 4 24.02 -6.37 16.69
C SER A 4 22.90 -5.39 16.39
N VAL A 5 23.19 -4.43 15.51
CA VAL A 5 22.21 -3.49 14.97
C VAL A 5 21.23 -4.29 14.10
N VAL A 6 20.00 -4.47 14.59
CA VAL A 6 18.93 -5.12 13.83
C VAL A 6 18.47 -4.19 12.71
N ALA A 7 19.02 -4.41 11.50
CA ALA A 7 18.50 -3.82 10.29
C ALA A 7 17.07 -4.32 10.05
N LYS A 8 16.11 -3.39 9.96
CA LYS A 8 14.69 -3.71 9.78
C LYS A 8 14.44 -4.17 8.33
N PRO A 9 13.85 -5.34 8.08
CA PRO A 9 13.29 -5.65 6.77
C PRO A 9 11.99 -4.85 6.58
N LEU A 10 11.97 -3.95 5.61
CA LEU A 10 10.73 -3.37 5.07
C LEU A 10 10.18 -4.35 4.04
N LEU A 11 9.46 -5.37 4.49
CA LEU A 11 8.78 -6.35 3.64
C LEU A 11 7.27 -6.26 3.86
N THR A 12 6.64 -5.34 3.11
CA THR A 12 5.24 -5.50 2.75
C THR A 12 5.06 -6.82 2.00
N PRO A 13 3.95 -7.56 2.18
CA PRO A 13 3.71 -8.81 1.47
C PRO A 13 3.70 -8.56 -0.04
N LEU A 14 4.23 -9.52 -0.79
CA LEU A 14 4.61 -9.42 -2.20
C LEU A 14 3.47 -9.08 -3.18
N PHE A 15 2.24 -9.02 -2.68
CA PHE A 15 1.12 -8.35 -3.33
C PHE A 15 1.47 -6.89 -3.74
N PHE A 16 2.28 -6.18 -2.95
CA PHE A 16 2.60 -4.77 -3.20
C PHE A 16 3.55 -4.50 -4.36
N THR A 17 4.62 -5.27 -4.46
CA THR A 17 5.75 -4.90 -5.31
C THR A 17 5.47 -5.15 -6.79
N LEU A 18 4.63 -6.15 -7.11
CA LEU A 18 4.10 -6.36 -8.47
C LEU A 18 3.18 -5.22 -8.92
N LEU A 19 2.42 -4.63 -8.00
CA LEU A 19 1.40 -3.63 -8.29
C LEU A 19 1.96 -2.21 -8.49
N SER A 20 2.95 -1.81 -7.69
CA SER A 20 3.59 -0.49 -7.82
C SER A 20 4.50 -0.35 -9.06
N PHE A 21 4.93 -1.45 -9.68
CA PHE A 21 5.84 -1.41 -10.83
C PHE A 21 5.17 -1.51 -12.20
N MET A 22 3.85 -1.70 -12.25
CA MET A 22 3.08 -1.81 -13.51
C MET A 22 2.13 -0.64 -13.76
N ASP A 23 2.22 0.44 -12.99
CA ASP A 23 1.50 1.70 -13.24
C ASP A 23 2.15 2.47 -14.41
N PRO A 24 1.50 2.57 -15.60
CA PRO A 24 2.08 3.27 -16.74
C PRO A 24 2.00 4.80 -16.59
N CYS A 25 1.18 5.32 -15.66
CA CYS A 25 0.92 6.75 -15.53
C CYS A 25 2.01 7.51 -14.76
N ALA A 26 2.90 6.81 -14.03
CA ALA A 26 4.02 7.43 -13.32
C ALA A 26 5.18 7.90 -14.23
N GLY A 27 5.16 7.55 -15.52
CA GLY A 27 6.34 7.59 -16.41
C GLY A 27 6.30 8.53 -17.61
N LEU A 28 5.36 9.47 -17.72
CA LEU A 28 5.20 10.29 -18.95
C LEU A 28 5.31 11.82 -18.75
N GLN A 29 6.37 12.28 -18.09
CA GLN A 29 6.87 13.64 -18.37
C GLN A 29 7.63 13.64 -19.71
N ARG A 30 7.13 14.42 -20.67
CA ARG A 30 7.68 14.50 -22.03
C ARG A 30 9.13 14.98 -22.01
N ILE A 31 10.04 14.15 -22.51
CA ILE A 31 11.34 14.59 -23.03
C ILE A 31 11.19 14.67 -24.55
N THR A 32 11.27 15.88 -25.10
CA THR A 32 11.42 16.10 -26.54
C THR A 32 12.55 17.12 -26.77
N GLU A 33 13.74 16.58 -26.95
CA GLU A 33 14.93 17.20 -27.54
C GLU A 33 15.05 16.71 -28.99
N HIS A 34 15.63 17.38 -29.99
CA HIS A 34 16.30 18.68 -30.11
C HIS A 34 16.16 19.18 -31.57
N SER A 35 16.27 20.48 -31.82
CA SER A 35 16.72 21.06 -33.11
C SER A 35 17.16 22.53 -32.92
N VAL A 36 18.45 22.79 -33.15
CA VAL A 36 19.15 24.10 -33.08
C VAL A 36 19.23 24.73 -34.50
N PRO A 37 19.81 25.94 -34.72
CA PRO A 37 20.04 27.12 -33.84
C PRO A 37 19.59 28.46 -34.49
N PHE A 38 19.65 29.60 -33.77
CA PHE A 38 20.02 30.90 -34.38
C PHE A 38 20.57 31.93 -33.35
N ILE A 39 21.28 32.95 -33.84
CA ILE A 39 22.20 33.89 -33.15
C ILE A 39 21.49 35.28 -33.05
N TRP A 40 21.65 36.21 -32.07
CA TRP A 40 22.85 36.95 -31.57
C TRP A 40 22.52 37.84 -30.34
N ALA A 41 23.56 38.29 -29.58
CA ALA A 41 23.71 39.59 -28.84
C ALA A 41 22.60 40.09 -27.84
N THR A 42 22.76 40.91 -26.78
CA THR A 42 23.82 41.60 -25.96
C THR A 42 23.08 42.30 -24.77
N SER A 43 23.62 42.81 -23.64
CA SER A 43 24.94 42.76 -22.95
C SER A 43 24.86 43.46 -21.56
N GLY A 44 25.61 42.99 -20.54
CA GLY A 44 25.84 43.70 -19.25
C GLY A 44 24.81 43.40 -18.13
N GLY A 45 25.16 43.43 -16.84
CA GLY A 45 26.46 43.62 -16.18
C GLY A 45 26.30 43.82 -14.65
N GLY A 46 27.38 43.70 -13.85
CA GLY A 46 27.46 44.30 -12.51
C GLY A 46 27.06 43.47 -11.26
N PHE A 47 28.01 42.73 -10.71
CA PHE A 47 28.18 42.47 -9.25
C PHE A 47 28.85 43.71 -8.58
N PRO A 48 29.17 43.79 -7.26
CA PRO A 48 28.75 42.98 -6.08
C PRO A 48 28.41 43.78 -4.77
N GLY A 49 27.74 43.11 -3.81
CA GLY A 49 28.36 42.83 -2.50
C GLY A 49 28.16 43.71 -1.24
N ARG A 50 28.15 43.02 -0.08
CA ARG A 50 28.51 43.45 1.30
C ARG A 50 27.57 44.48 1.99
N ALA A 51 27.51 44.60 3.33
CA ALA A 51 28.29 43.97 4.42
C ALA A 51 27.47 43.72 5.71
N VAL A 52 28.04 42.92 6.61
CA VAL A 52 27.65 42.75 8.02
C VAL A 52 28.34 43.82 8.88
N ALA A 53 27.69 44.37 9.92
CA ALA A 53 28.39 45.09 10.99
C ALA A 53 27.65 45.06 12.35
N THR A 54 28.34 44.53 13.36
CA THR A 54 28.04 44.61 14.80
C THR A 54 28.84 45.74 15.45
N TYR A 55 28.32 46.47 16.46
CA TYR A 55 29.05 47.16 17.56
C TYR A 55 27.99 47.69 18.56
N LEU A 56 27.93 47.39 19.86
CA LEU A 56 28.83 47.58 21.03
C LEU A 56 28.85 48.98 21.69
N ALA A 57 28.44 48.98 22.98
CA ALA A 57 28.92 49.76 24.14
C ALA A 57 28.65 51.28 24.36
N ARG A 58 27.69 51.55 25.28
CA ARG A 58 27.83 52.24 26.60
C ARG A 58 28.64 53.57 26.74
N THR A 59 28.00 54.62 27.29
CA THR A 59 28.56 55.52 28.36
C THR A 59 27.43 56.37 29.03
N HIS A 60 27.75 57.25 29.99
CA HIS A 60 26.88 57.66 31.12
C HIS A 60 26.27 59.08 31.10
N GLY A 61 25.08 59.23 31.74
CA GLY A 61 24.67 60.39 32.57
C GLY A 61 23.74 61.45 31.95
N PRO A 62 23.11 62.35 32.75
CA PRO A 62 22.80 62.30 34.19
C PRO A 62 21.28 62.41 34.51
N GLU A 63 20.91 62.44 35.80
CA GLU A 63 19.53 62.59 36.29
C GLU A 63 18.96 64.02 36.08
N MET A 64 17.64 64.11 35.89
CA MET A 64 16.80 65.26 36.29
C MET A 64 15.39 64.74 36.62
N GLY A 65 14.94 64.94 37.86
CA GLY A 65 13.69 64.36 38.35
C GLY A 65 12.45 65.23 38.08
N SER A 66 11.29 64.60 37.89
CA SER A 66 9.99 65.24 38.14
C SER A 66 8.95 64.22 38.57
N LYS A 67 8.18 64.53 39.61
CA LYS A 67 7.16 63.65 40.21
C LYS A 67 5.84 63.76 39.44
N GLY A 68 5.45 62.71 38.72
CA GLY A 68 4.21 62.65 37.94
C GLY A 68 3.31 61.47 38.34
N LYS A 69 2.16 61.80 38.97
CA LYS A 69 0.91 61.04 39.24
C LYS A 69 0.86 59.51 38.95
N PRO A 70 0.28 58.70 39.87
CA PRO A 70 0.09 57.26 39.64
C PRO A 70 -1.01 57.00 38.60
N GLY A 71 -0.60 56.77 37.34
CA GLY A 71 -1.46 56.15 36.35
C GLY A 71 -1.77 54.71 36.73
N LYS A 72 -3.05 54.33 36.74
CA LYS A 72 -3.49 52.94 36.95
C LYS A 72 -2.98 52.05 35.80
N LYS A 73 -1.79 51.47 35.95
CA LYS A 73 -1.34 50.37 35.09
C LYS A 73 -2.15 49.14 35.44
N ALA A 74 -3.14 48.81 34.61
CA ALA A 74 -3.76 47.48 34.65
C ALA A 74 -2.65 46.43 34.46
N PRO A 75 -2.64 45.35 35.24
CA PRO A 75 -1.67 44.29 35.02
C PRO A 75 -2.00 43.61 33.68
N HIS A 76 -1.06 43.63 32.74
CA HIS A 76 -1.13 42.78 31.55
C HIS A 76 -0.87 41.32 31.96
N THR A 77 -1.84 40.70 32.64
CA THR A 77 -1.91 39.24 32.77
C THR A 77 -2.40 38.67 31.44
N SER A 78 -1.51 38.66 30.45
CA SER A 78 -1.70 37.96 29.18
C SER A 78 -1.59 36.45 29.39
N ALA A 79 -2.48 35.90 30.24
CA ALA A 79 -2.66 34.48 30.39
C ALA A 79 -3.21 33.94 29.07
N LYS A 80 -2.33 33.42 28.21
CA LYS A 80 -2.72 32.59 27.08
C LYS A 80 -3.41 31.37 27.65
N GLY A 81 -4.75 31.39 27.67
CA GLY A 81 -5.54 30.23 28.05
C GLY A 81 -5.14 29.07 27.15
N PHE A 82 -4.78 27.93 27.75
CA PHE A 82 -4.74 26.68 27.01
C PHE A 82 -6.14 26.48 26.42
N GLY A 83 -6.21 26.22 25.11
CA GLY A 83 -7.49 26.02 24.43
C GLY A 83 -8.28 24.84 25.04
N PRO A 84 -9.53 24.64 24.62
CA PRO A 84 -10.27 23.43 25.00
C PRO A 84 -9.39 22.19 24.73
N PRO A 85 -9.37 21.20 25.64
CA PRO A 85 -8.55 20.02 25.46
C PRO A 85 -8.89 19.36 24.12
N PRO A 86 -7.90 18.79 23.41
CA PRO A 86 -8.17 18.09 22.16
C PRO A 86 -9.19 16.96 22.42
N PRO A 87 -10.08 16.66 21.45
CA PRO A 87 -11.02 15.56 21.59
C PRO A 87 -10.28 14.24 21.82
N PRO A 88 -10.90 13.27 22.53
CA PRO A 88 -10.28 11.99 22.78
C PRO A 88 -9.92 11.28 21.45
N PRO A 89 -8.85 10.46 21.43
CA PRO A 89 -8.52 9.64 20.27
C PRO A 89 -9.71 8.73 19.91
N LYS A 90 -10.04 8.68 18.62
CA LYS A 90 -11.10 7.79 18.11
C LYS A 90 -10.74 6.32 18.31
N THR A 91 -11.75 5.52 18.62
CA THR A 91 -11.68 4.06 18.73
C THR A 91 -11.36 3.41 17.38
N PHE A 92 -11.01 2.12 17.40
CA PHE A 92 -10.74 1.36 16.18
C PHE A 92 -11.96 1.27 15.27
N GLU A 93 -13.13 1.09 15.88
CA GLU A 93 -14.43 0.96 15.24
C GLU A 93 -14.85 2.27 14.57
N GLU A 94 -14.75 3.40 15.28
CA GLU A 94 -15.00 4.74 14.72
C GLU A 94 -14.06 5.06 13.55
N VAL A 95 -12.77 4.70 13.65
CA VAL A 95 -11.82 4.90 12.55
C VAL A 95 -12.13 4.03 11.34
N CYS A 96 -12.59 2.79 11.53
CA CYS A 96 -12.98 1.93 10.42
C CYS A 96 -14.29 2.39 9.75
N ALA A 97 -15.19 3.03 10.48
CA ALA A 97 -16.44 3.60 9.96
C ALA A 97 -16.22 4.84 9.06
N GLU A 98 -15.04 5.47 9.09
CA GLU A 98 -14.67 6.60 8.24
C GLU A 98 -14.19 6.18 6.83
N PHE A 99 -13.90 4.90 6.63
CA PHE A 99 -13.28 4.42 5.40
C PHE A 99 -14.29 4.29 4.25
N LYS A 100 -13.78 4.46 3.02
CA LYS A 100 -14.54 4.14 1.80
C LYS A 100 -14.97 2.67 1.85
N SER A 101 -16.25 2.40 1.65
CA SER A 101 -16.78 1.04 1.43
C SER A 101 -16.95 0.75 -0.06
N ARG A 102 -16.89 -0.53 -0.43
CA ARG A 102 -17.28 -1.06 -1.75
C ARG A 102 -18.26 -2.24 -1.61
N LEU A 103 -19.04 -2.28 -0.53
CA LEU A 103 -20.11 -3.27 -0.33
C LEU A 103 -21.09 -3.28 -1.53
N PRO A 104 -21.70 -4.45 -1.84
CA PRO A 104 -22.73 -4.53 -2.88
C PRO A 104 -23.95 -3.70 -2.49
N ARG A 105 -24.72 -3.23 -3.48
CA ARG A 105 -25.91 -2.40 -3.22
C ARG A 105 -27.07 -3.23 -2.69
N ASP A 106 -27.20 -4.45 -3.20
CA ASP A 106 -28.10 -5.48 -2.69
C ASP A 106 -27.27 -6.65 -2.16
N GLU A 107 -27.52 -7.06 -0.93
CA GLU A 107 -26.81 -8.18 -0.30
C GLU A 107 -27.32 -9.55 -0.81
N ALA A 108 -28.37 -9.57 -1.61
CA ALA A 108 -28.78 -10.72 -2.41
C ALA A 108 -27.88 -10.95 -3.64
N GLU A 109 -27.06 -9.96 -4.04
CA GLU A 109 -26.06 -10.13 -5.12
C GLU A 109 -25.09 -11.29 -4.80
N PRO A 110 -24.65 -12.08 -5.80
CA PRO A 110 -23.67 -13.14 -5.61
C PRO A 110 -22.39 -12.65 -4.94
N CYS A 111 -21.89 -13.43 -3.98
CA CYS A 111 -20.70 -13.08 -3.23
C CYS A 111 -19.45 -13.15 -4.11
N VAL A 112 -18.65 -12.07 -4.13
CA VAL A 112 -17.43 -11.96 -4.97
C VAL A 112 -16.37 -13.04 -4.72
N CYS A 113 -16.41 -13.76 -3.59
CA CYS A 113 -15.56 -14.93 -3.36
C CYS A 113 -15.84 -16.14 -4.25
N GLY A 114 -16.86 -16.08 -5.12
CA GLY A 114 -17.17 -17.14 -6.07
C GLY A 114 -17.70 -18.43 -5.42
N SER A 115 -18.43 -18.36 -4.31
CA SER A 115 -19.15 -19.54 -3.77
C SER A 115 -20.45 -19.85 -4.51
N GLY A 116 -21.03 -18.85 -5.20
CA GLY A 116 -22.34 -18.93 -5.86
C GLY A 116 -23.50 -18.46 -4.98
N ASP A 117 -23.31 -18.40 -3.65
CA ASP A 117 -24.29 -17.86 -2.71
C ASP A 117 -24.36 -16.33 -2.76
N SER A 118 -25.45 -15.76 -2.25
CA SER A 118 -25.56 -14.32 -2.00
C SER A 118 -24.56 -13.84 -0.94
N TYR A 119 -24.14 -12.57 -1.02
CA TYR A 119 -23.25 -11.97 -0.02
C TYR A 119 -23.78 -12.11 1.41
N SER A 120 -25.09 -11.90 1.59
CA SER A 120 -25.84 -12.05 2.85
C SER A 120 -25.70 -13.44 3.50
N ASN A 121 -25.69 -14.50 2.70
CA ASN A 121 -25.59 -15.88 3.20
C ASN A 121 -24.14 -16.41 3.27
N CYS A 122 -23.23 -15.78 2.53
CA CYS A 122 -21.83 -16.19 2.41
C CYS A 122 -20.89 -15.40 3.34
N CYS A 123 -20.31 -14.29 2.86
CA CYS A 123 -19.23 -13.62 3.58
C CYS A 123 -19.71 -12.61 4.64
N LYS A 124 -20.93 -12.08 4.50
CA LYS A 124 -21.49 -11.07 5.42
C LYS A 124 -21.48 -11.51 6.90
N PRO A 125 -21.94 -12.71 7.29
CA PRO A 125 -21.96 -13.13 8.69
C PRO A 125 -20.57 -13.18 9.33
N PHE A 126 -19.53 -13.51 8.55
CA PHE A 126 -18.15 -13.44 9.04
C PHE A 126 -17.68 -11.98 9.20
N HIS A 127 -17.97 -11.12 8.22
CA HIS A 127 -17.59 -9.70 8.27
C HIS A 127 -18.23 -8.94 9.45
N GLN A 128 -19.44 -9.33 9.85
CA GLN A 128 -20.15 -8.78 11.02
C GLN A 128 -19.78 -9.46 12.35
N GLY A 129 -19.01 -10.54 12.32
CA GLY A 129 -18.62 -11.30 13.51
C GLY A 129 -19.70 -12.23 14.07
N GLU A 130 -20.77 -12.47 13.32
CA GLU A 130 -21.84 -13.43 13.65
C GLU A 130 -21.37 -14.89 13.49
N LYS A 131 -20.41 -15.13 12.58
CA LYS A 131 -19.75 -16.42 12.39
C LYS A 131 -18.22 -16.26 12.44
N ILE A 132 -17.54 -17.31 12.88
CA ILE A 132 -16.08 -17.45 12.77
C ILE A 132 -15.73 -18.34 11.58
N PRO A 133 -14.60 -18.13 10.88
CA PRO A 133 -14.17 -19.03 9.82
C PRO A 133 -13.68 -20.37 10.41
N GLU A 134 -14.51 -21.41 10.34
CA GLU A 134 -14.23 -22.74 10.89
C GLU A 134 -13.34 -23.61 10.00
N THR A 135 -13.11 -23.20 8.75
CA THR A 135 -12.18 -23.83 7.80
C THR A 135 -11.18 -22.81 7.21
N PRO A 136 -9.98 -23.24 6.76
CA PRO A 136 -9.06 -22.38 6.03
C PRO A 136 -9.71 -21.73 4.80
N GLU A 137 -10.55 -22.47 4.07
CA GLU A 137 -11.25 -21.96 2.88
C GLU A 137 -12.26 -20.87 3.24
N SER A 138 -13.02 -21.05 4.32
CA SER A 138 -13.96 -20.00 4.79
C SER A 138 -13.21 -18.71 5.16
N CYS A 139 -12.02 -18.82 5.76
CA CYS A 139 -11.14 -17.68 6.05
C CYS A 139 -10.59 -17.03 4.77
N LEU A 140 -10.17 -17.82 3.79
CA LEU A 140 -9.68 -17.34 2.50
C LEU A 140 -10.76 -16.56 1.73
N ARG A 141 -11.96 -17.16 1.56
CA ARG A 141 -13.07 -16.58 0.80
C ARG A 141 -13.63 -15.31 1.44
N SER A 142 -13.76 -15.29 2.76
CA SER A 142 -14.17 -14.07 3.48
C SER A 142 -13.11 -12.98 3.39
N ARG A 143 -11.82 -13.29 3.54
CA ARG A 143 -10.74 -12.30 3.38
C ARG A 143 -10.69 -11.72 1.97
N TYR A 144 -10.85 -12.54 0.92
CA TYR A 144 -10.97 -12.06 -0.46
C TYR A 144 -12.12 -11.05 -0.60
N SER A 145 -13.30 -11.38 -0.07
CA SER A 145 -14.46 -10.49 -0.10
C SER A 145 -14.26 -9.21 0.71
N ALA A 146 -13.57 -9.30 1.86
CA ALA A 146 -13.22 -8.13 2.68
C ALA A 146 -12.22 -7.20 1.98
N PHE A 147 -11.29 -7.70 1.16
CA PHE A 147 -10.47 -6.85 0.29
C PHE A 147 -11.33 -6.23 -0.82
N ALA A 148 -12.15 -7.01 -1.52
CA ALA A 148 -13.03 -6.50 -2.58
C ALA A 148 -13.96 -5.39 -2.09
N TYR A 149 -14.67 -5.60 -0.98
CA TYR A 149 -15.67 -4.69 -0.42
C TYR A 149 -15.13 -3.60 0.52
N ARG A 150 -13.80 -3.56 0.75
CA ARG A 150 -13.11 -2.69 1.71
C ARG A 150 -13.60 -2.83 3.16
N ILE A 151 -13.16 -3.90 3.82
CA ILE A 151 -13.47 -4.17 5.23
C ILE A 151 -12.14 -4.39 6.02
N PRO A 152 -11.32 -3.33 6.22
CA PRO A 152 -10.03 -3.43 6.93
C PRO A 152 -10.13 -4.07 8.31
N ALA A 153 -11.24 -3.82 9.03
CA ALA A 153 -11.50 -4.40 10.34
C ALA A 153 -11.49 -5.94 10.33
N TYR A 154 -12.07 -6.55 9.28
CA TYR A 154 -12.10 -8.00 9.11
C TYR A 154 -10.73 -8.56 8.70
N ILE A 155 -9.99 -7.85 7.86
CA ILE A 155 -8.61 -8.23 7.50
C ILE A 155 -7.73 -8.24 8.76
N ILE A 156 -7.87 -7.26 9.66
CA ILE A 156 -7.13 -7.19 10.93
C ILE A 156 -7.55 -8.30 11.89
N SER A 157 -8.86 -8.58 12.03
CA SER A 157 -9.36 -9.59 12.97
C SER A 157 -9.03 -11.03 12.54
N THR A 158 -8.84 -11.28 11.25
CA THR A 158 -8.51 -12.59 10.68
C THR A 158 -7.04 -12.79 10.29
N THR A 159 -6.15 -11.85 10.65
CA THR A 159 -4.70 -12.01 10.47
C THR A 159 -4.06 -12.48 11.78
N ASP A 160 -3.30 -13.56 11.74
CA ASP A 160 -2.60 -14.12 12.90
C ASP A 160 -1.43 -13.24 13.37
N LYS A 161 -1.05 -13.39 14.65
CA LYS A 161 0.08 -12.65 15.25
C LYS A 161 1.45 -13.02 14.68
N SER A 162 1.60 -14.19 14.06
CA SER A 162 2.81 -14.60 13.35
C SER A 162 3.01 -13.89 12.01
N ASN A 163 1.98 -13.22 11.48
CA ASN A 163 2.07 -12.56 10.20
C ASN A 163 2.96 -11.31 10.27
N SER A 164 3.80 -11.09 9.25
CA SER A 164 4.76 -9.97 9.22
C SER A 164 4.11 -8.59 9.24
N GLU A 165 2.87 -8.46 8.76
CA GLU A 165 2.12 -7.21 8.75
C GLU A 165 1.41 -6.90 10.06
N TRP A 166 1.38 -7.87 10.99
CA TRP A 166 0.64 -7.76 12.23
C TRP A 166 1.14 -6.60 13.09
N GLN A 167 0.21 -5.79 13.60
CA GLN A 167 0.51 -4.65 14.46
C GLN A 167 -0.42 -4.63 15.67
N ALA A 168 0.17 -4.39 16.85
CA ALA A 168 -0.57 -4.23 18.10
C ALA A 168 -1.50 -3.00 18.09
N ASP A 169 -1.04 -1.90 17.48
CA ASP A 169 -1.85 -0.71 17.24
C ASP A 169 -2.76 -0.92 16.02
N LYS A 170 -3.98 -1.39 16.30
CA LYS A 170 -4.99 -1.62 15.26
C LYS A 170 -5.44 -0.34 14.55
N VAL A 171 -5.43 0.83 15.20
CA VAL A 171 -5.85 2.09 14.57
C VAL A 171 -4.83 2.50 13.51
N LYS A 172 -3.55 2.46 13.85
CA LYS A 172 -2.46 2.70 12.89
C LYS A 172 -2.47 1.68 11.76
N TRP A 173 -2.67 0.40 12.07
CA TRP A 173 -2.74 -0.66 11.08
C TRP A 173 -3.92 -0.48 10.12
N ALA A 174 -5.10 -0.15 10.62
CA ALA A 174 -6.30 0.10 9.84
C ALA A 174 -6.09 1.25 8.83
N ARG A 175 -5.53 2.38 9.28
CA ARG A 175 -5.23 3.53 8.41
C ARG A 175 -4.19 3.22 7.35
N ARG A 176 -3.25 2.30 7.60
CA ARG A 176 -2.30 1.80 6.61
C ARG A 176 -2.96 0.87 5.60
N ILE A 177 -3.78 -0.08 6.07
CA ILE A 177 -4.57 -0.97 5.21
C ILE A 177 -5.49 -0.18 4.29
N ASP A 178 -6.26 0.77 4.83
CA ASP A 178 -7.19 1.60 4.05
C ASP A 178 -6.50 2.38 2.93
N ARG A 179 -5.34 2.98 3.22
CA ARG A 179 -4.56 3.80 2.27
C ARG A 179 -3.85 2.98 1.20
N GLU A 180 -3.23 1.87 1.61
CA GLU A 180 -2.25 1.16 0.78
C GLU A 180 -2.82 -0.19 0.30
N GLN A 181 -3.47 -0.95 1.20
CA GLN A 181 -3.71 -2.40 1.06
C GLN A 181 -5.15 -2.80 0.70
N MET A 182 -5.92 -1.88 0.12
CA MET A 182 -7.31 -2.10 -0.30
C MET A 182 -7.52 -2.09 -1.83
N PHE A 183 -6.44 -2.05 -2.60
CA PHE A 183 -6.42 -2.35 -4.06
C PHE A 183 -7.46 -1.57 -4.88
N ASP A 184 -7.61 -0.26 -4.66
CA ASP A 184 -8.63 0.56 -5.35
C ASP A 184 -8.54 0.59 -6.87
N SER A 185 -7.35 0.39 -7.45
CA SER A 185 -7.14 0.35 -8.91
C SER A 185 -7.50 -1.00 -9.53
N PHE A 186 -8.17 -1.90 -8.79
CA PHE A 186 -8.46 -3.27 -9.22
C PHE A 186 -9.90 -3.68 -8.92
N GLN A 187 -10.55 -4.24 -9.93
CA GLN A 187 -11.78 -4.99 -9.76
C GLN A 187 -11.43 -6.45 -9.43
N PHE A 188 -12.10 -6.99 -8.42
CA PHE A 188 -11.97 -8.40 -8.00
C PHE A 188 -12.88 -9.24 -8.91
N VAL A 189 -12.29 -9.97 -9.86
CA VAL A 189 -13.02 -10.68 -10.93
C VAL A 189 -13.31 -12.13 -10.55
N GLY A 190 -12.33 -12.81 -9.94
CA GLY A 190 -12.50 -14.21 -9.56
C GLY A 190 -11.50 -14.69 -8.53
N LEU A 191 -11.93 -15.73 -7.80
CA LEU A 191 -11.15 -16.54 -6.89
C LEU A 191 -11.46 -18.01 -7.18
N GLU A 192 -10.44 -18.78 -7.51
CA GLU A 192 -10.50 -20.25 -7.54
C GLU A 192 -9.68 -20.76 -6.36
N VAL A 193 -10.29 -21.61 -5.53
CA VAL A 193 -9.60 -22.29 -4.43
C VAL A 193 -9.08 -23.63 -4.96
N GLY A 194 -7.79 -23.88 -4.74
CA GLY A 194 -7.09 -25.09 -5.17
C GLY A 194 -6.91 -26.09 -4.03
N GLU A 195 -5.79 -26.82 -4.06
CA GLU A 195 -5.50 -27.90 -3.12
C GLU A 195 -5.37 -27.42 -1.67
N LEU A 196 -5.96 -28.20 -0.76
CA LEU A 196 -5.80 -28.08 0.69
C LEU A 196 -4.72 -29.07 1.16
N GLU A 197 -3.61 -28.53 1.65
CA GLU A 197 -2.55 -29.31 2.26
C GLU A 197 -2.73 -29.34 3.78
N GLU A 198 -2.98 -30.53 4.34
CA GLU A 198 -3.11 -30.71 5.78
C GLU A 198 -1.74 -31.02 6.40
N THR A 199 -1.22 -30.08 7.20
CA THR A 199 0.04 -30.28 7.95
C THR A 199 -0.23 -30.71 9.38
N SER A 200 -1.27 -30.16 10.01
CA SER A 200 -1.78 -30.59 11.32
C SER A 200 -3.24 -30.14 11.51
N GLU A 201 -3.83 -30.45 12.68
CA GLU A 201 -5.13 -29.92 13.10
C GLU A 201 -5.16 -28.39 13.28
N THR A 202 -3.98 -27.76 13.43
CA THR A 202 -3.82 -26.34 13.72
C THR A 202 -3.05 -25.56 12.65
N GLU A 203 -2.45 -26.24 11.67
CA GLU A 203 -1.73 -25.64 10.54
C GLU A 203 -2.12 -26.31 9.22
N LYS A 204 -2.61 -25.51 8.26
CA LYS A 204 -2.99 -25.96 6.92
C LYS A 204 -2.60 -24.93 5.88
N TYR A 205 -2.41 -25.36 4.65
CA TYR A 205 -2.14 -24.47 3.51
C TYR A 205 -3.21 -24.65 2.44
N LEU A 206 -3.55 -23.57 1.73
CA LEU A 206 -4.41 -23.60 0.56
C LEU A 206 -3.68 -22.96 -0.61
N SER A 207 -3.68 -23.64 -1.76
CA SER A 207 -3.39 -23.01 -3.03
C SER A 207 -4.63 -22.25 -3.54
N LEU A 208 -4.42 -21.15 -4.28
CA LEU A 208 -5.49 -20.36 -4.89
C LEU A 208 -5.03 -19.65 -6.17
N ARG A 209 -5.99 -19.32 -7.03
CA ARG A 209 -5.83 -18.45 -8.20
C ARG A 209 -6.75 -17.24 -8.05
N VAL A 210 -6.16 -16.05 -8.10
CA VAL A 210 -6.88 -14.76 -8.00
C VAL A 210 -6.77 -14.02 -9.32
N THR A 211 -7.92 -13.60 -9.85
CA THR A 211 -8.03 -12.81 -11.08
C THR A 211 -8.51 -11.40 -10.74
N LEU A 212 -7.74 -10.38 -11.12
CA LEU A 212 -8.02 -8.97 -10.87
C LEU A 212 -7.96 -8.17 -12.19
N GLN A 213 -8.95 -7.33 -12.47
CA GLN A 213 -8.92 -6.43 -13.63
C GLN A 213 -8.34 -5.07 -13.22
N PRO A 214 -7.30 -4.55 -13.90
CA PRO A 214 -6.86 -3.16 -13.72
C PRO A 214 -7.96 -2.17 -14.14
N VAL A 215 -8.30 -1.23 -13.26
CA VAL A 215 -9.33 -0.20 -13.48
C VAL A 215 -8.86 1.19 -13.03
N ASP A 216 -9.34 2.24 -13.68
CA ASP A 216 -9.18 3.61 -13.21
C ASP A 216 -10.11 3.86 -12.01
N GLN A 217 -9.54 4.38 -10.92
CA GLN A 217 -10.24 4.50 -9.64
C GLN A 217 -11.44 5.47 -9.65
N LYS A 218 -11.50 6.39 -10.63
CA LYS A 218 -12.51 7.47 -10.70
C LYS A 218 -13.69 7.08 -11.59
N THR A 219 -13.39 6.45 -12.72
CA THR A 219 -14.35 6.06 -13.76
C THR A 219 -14.82 4.61 -13.63
N GLY A 220 -14.03 3.75 -12.97
CA GLY A 220 -14.24 2.31 -12.95
C GLY A 220 -13.98 1.61 -14.30
N MET A 221 -13.50 2.35 -15.31
CA MET A 221 -13.18 1.79 -16.63
C MET A 221 -11.90 0.96 -16.57
N GLN A 222 -11.85 -0.12 -17.35
CA GLN A 222 -10.66 -0.95 -17.49
C GLN A 222 -9.50 -0.13 -18.06
N THR A 223 -8.32 -0.21 -17.43
CA THR A 223 -7.09 0.45 -17.91
C THR A 223 -6.21 -0.48 -18.73
N GLN A 224 -6.48 -1.79 -18.69
CA GLN A 224 -5.88 -2.83 -19.51
C GLN A 224 -6.99 -3.79 -19.96
N PRO A 225 -6.89 -4.41 -21.16
CA PRO A 225 -7.87 -5.38 -21.63
C PRO A 225 -7.79 -6.71 -20.85
N GLU A 226 -6.57 -7.21 -20.62
CA GLU A 226 -6.35 -8.50 -19.97
C GLU A 226 -6.31 -8.37 -18.43
N PRO A 227 -6.95 -9.28 -17.68
CA PRO A 227 -6.84 -9.32 -16.23
C PRO A 227 -5.47 -9.83 -15.77
N MET A 228 -5.03 -9.36 -14.61
CA MET A 228 -3.90 -9.93 -13.89
C MET A 228 -4.32 -11.21 -13.16
N VAL A 229 -3.47 -12.24 -13.23
CA VAL A 229 -3.69 -13.54 -12.58
C VAL A 229 -2.54 -13.84 -11.64
N PHE A 230 -2.86 -14.13 -10.38
CA PHE A 230 -1.91 -14.47 -9.33
C PHE A 230 -2.18 -15.88 -8.83
N LEU A 231 -1.12 -16.62 -8.49
CA LEU A 231 -1.20 -17.90 -7.80
C LEU A 231 -0.53 -17.76 -6.44
N GLU A 232 -1.24 -18.08 -5.38
CA GLU A 232 -0.73 -18.00 -4.01
C GLU A 232 -0.94 -19.33 -3.29
N ARG A 233 0.02 -19.70 -2.44
CA ARG A 233 -0.13 -20.74 -1.43
C ARG A 233 -0.17 -20.07 -0.05
N SER A 234 -1.37 -19.90 0.50
CA SER A 234 -1.60 -19.26 1.80
C SER A 234 -1.50 -20.25 2.95
N LYS A 235 -0.82 -19.85 4.03
CA LYS A 235 -0.74 -20.56 5.32
C LYS A 235 -1.82 -20.05 6.27
N PHE A 236 -2.56 -20.98 6.89
CA PHE A 236 -3.56 -20.69 7.92
C PHE A 236 -3.22 -21.39 9.23
N LEU A 237 -3.47 -20.70 10.34
CA LEU A 237 -3.31 -21.21 11.70
C LEU A 237 -4.64 -21.20 12.44
N ARG A 238 -4.96 -22.27 13.18
CA ARG A 238 -6.18 -22.38 13.97
C ARG A 238 -5.98 -21.77 15.35
N SER A 239 -6.78 -20.77 15.67
CA SER A 239 -6.79 -20.12 16.98
C SER A 239 -7.40 -21.00 18.08
N SER A 240 -7.11 -20.69 19.35
CA SER A 240 -7.72 -21.35 20.51
C SER A 240 -9.24 -21.18 20.61
N LYS A 241 -9.84 -20.27 19.82
CA LYS A 241 -11.29 -20.09 19.69
C LYS A 241 -11.90 -20.89 18.53
N GLY A 242 -11.13 -21.79 17.92
CA GLY A 242 -11.55 -22.64 16.80
C GLY A 242 -11.47 -21.98 15.41
N ALA A 243 -11.43 -20.65 15.34
CA ALA A 243 -11.35 -19.88 14.10
C ALA A 243 -9.98 -20.01 13.41
N TRP A 244 -9.96 -20.14 12.09
CA TRP A 244 -8.74 -20.08 11.29
C TRP A 244 -8.35 -18.64 10.96
N LEU A 245 -7.05 -18.35 11.05
CA LEU A 245 -6.44 -17.04 10.82
C LEU A 245 -5.37 -17.15 9.74
N TYR A 246 -5.27 -16.15 8.87
CA TYR A 246 -4.23 -16.06 7.85
C TYR A 246 -2.88 -15.71 8.48
N SER A 247 -1.85 -16.53 8.23
CA SER A 247 -0.51 -16.40 8.81
C SER A 247 0.52 -15.89 7.80
N ALA A 248 0.56 -16.44 6.59
CA ALA A 248 1.50 -16.03 5.53
C ALA A 248 0.98 -16.46 4.15
N GLY A 249 1.62 -15.97 3.08
CA GLY A 249 1.29 -16.34 1.71
C GLY A 249 2.54 -16.33 0.84
N GLU A 250 2.73 -17.38 0.04
CA GLU A 250 3.80 -17.47 -0.96
C GLU A 250 3.20 -17.34 -2.37
N VAL A 251 3.52 -16.25 -3.07
CA VAL A 251 3.06 -16.01 -4.44
C VAL A 251 4.04 -16.64 -5.44
N THR A 252 3.51 -17.39 -6.40
CA THR A 252 4.28 -18.01 -7.49
C THR A 252 3.70 -17.60 -8.85
N SER A 253 4.56 -17.57 -9.87
CA SER A 253 4.15 -17.25 -11.24
C SER A 253 4.10 -18.52 -12.11
N GLN A 254 3.10 -18.59 -12.99
CA GLN A 254 3.02 -19.61 -14.05
C GLN A 254 3.62 -19.13 -15.39
N ALA A 255 4.17 -17.91 -15.46
CA ALA A 255 4.82 -17.42 -16.67
C ALA A 255 5.97 -18.36 -17.11
N VAL A 256 6.09 -18.59 -18.42
CA VAL A 256 7.14 -19.44 -19.00
C VAL A 256 8.51 -18.89 -18.60
N GLY A 257 9.36 -19.75 -18.02
CA GLY A 257 10.66 -19.36 -17.42
C GLY A 257 10.64 -19.17 -15.90
N PHE A 258 9.46 -18.98 -15.29
CA PHE A 258 9.32 -18.64 -13.85
C PHE A 258 8.53 -19.67 -13.03
N LYS A 259 8.02 -20.73 -13.67
CA LYS A 259 7.25 -21.82 -13.04
C LYS A 259 7.99 -22.39 -11.82
N GLY A 260 7.41 -22.21 -10.64
CA GLY A 260 7.92 -22.76 -9.37
C GLY A 260 8.92 -21.89 -8.62
N ARG A 261 9.20 -20.64 -9.05
CA ARG A 261 9.95 -19.68 -8.23
C ARG A 261 9.02 -18.95 -7.26
N THR A 262 9.31 -19.00 -5.97
CA THR A 262 8.73 -18.10 -4.97
C THR A 262 9.47 -16.77 -5.01
N LEU A 263 8.75 -15.67 -5.23
CA LEU A 263 9.31 -14.33 -5.02
C LEU A 263 9.23 -14.04 -3.52
N LYS A 264 10.34 -13.68 -2.88
CA LYS A 264 10.40 -13.41 -1.42
C LYS A 264 10.89 -12.00 -1.08
N ASP A 265 11.69 -11.38 -1.94
CA ASP A 265 12.20 -10.02 -1.72
C ASP A 265 12.38 -9.17 -3.01
N GLU A 266 12.91 -7.95 -2.85
CA GLU A 266 13.18 -7.01 -3.95
C GLU A 266 14.32 -7.47 -4.87
N LYS A 267 15.24 -8.30 -4.37
CA LYS A 267 16.34 -8.87 -5.15
C LYS A 267 15.84 -9.99 -6.06
N ASP A 268 14.84 -10.77 -5.63
CA ASP A 268 14.14 -11.72 -6.50
C ASP A 268 13.41 -11.00 -7.66
N LEU A 269 12.86 -9.81 -7.41
CA LEU A 269 12.19 -9.00 -8.43
C LEU A 269 13.17 -8.36 -9.42
N ASP A 270 14.32 -7.89 -8.96
CA ASP A 270 15.38 -7.39 -9.85
C ASP A 270 16.07 -8.53 -10.64
N ALA A 271 16.14 -9.74 -10.09
CA ALA A 271 16.52 -10.93 -10.84
C ALA A 271 15.47 -11.27 -11.91
N MET A 272 14.18 -11.26 -11.54
CA MET A 272 13.06 -11.47 -12.49
C MET A 272 13.07 -10.45 -13.63
N ARG A 273 13.34 -9.17 -13.36
CA ARG A 273 13.48 -8.11 -14.38
C ARG A 273 14.59 -8.42 -15.38
N LYS A 274 15.77 -8.84 -14.89
CA LYS A 274 16.92 -9.20 -15.73
C LYS A 274 16.61 -10.43 -16.60
N ASP A 275 15.96 -11.44 -16.03
CA ASP A 275 15.54 -12.64 -16.75
C ASP A 275 14.51 -12.31 -17.86
N VAL A 276 13.56 -11.39 -17.60
CA VAL A 276 12.57 -10.92 -18.60
C VAL A 276 13.24 -10.13 -19.72
N GLU A 277 14.14 -9.18 -19.41
CA GLU A 277 14.86 -8.42 -20.45
C GLU A 277 15.79 -9.31 -21.29
N TYR A 278 16.44 -10.30 -20.66
CA TYR A 278 17.23 -11.31 -21.37
C TYR A 278 16.37 -12.13 -22.35
N ALA A 279 15.19 -12.60 -21.92
CA ALA A 279 14.27 -13.34 -22.76
C ALA A 279 13.74 -12.50 -23.95
N LYS A 280 13.40 -11.22 -23.72
CA LYS A 280 13.05 -10.27 -24.80
C LYS A 280 14.19 -10.12 -25.81
N GLY A 281 15.44 -10.00 -25.33
CA GLY A 281 16.62 -9.91 -26.17
C GLY A 281 16.79 -11.10 -27.12
N ILE A 282 16.58 -12.33 -26.63
CA ILE A 282 16.61 -13.55 -27.46
C ILE A 282 15.50 -13.51 -28.53
N ILE A 283 14.27 -13.17 -28.15
CA ILE A 283 13.13 -13.14 -29.09
C ILE A 283 13.34 -12.06 -30.17
N GLY A 284 13.80 -10.86 -29.79
CA GLY A 284 14.14 -9.80 -30.73
C GLY A 284 15.26 -10.18 -31.70
N SER A 285 16.27 -10.90 -31.21
CA SER A 285 17.37 -11.42 -32.05
C SER A 285 16.89 -12.48 -33.05
N ALA A 286 15.98 -13.37 -32.62
CA ALA A 286 15.40 -14.40 -33.47
C ALA A 286 14.46 -13.83 -34.55
N ALA A 287 13.78 -12.70 -34.26
CA ALA A 287 12.97 -11.98 -35.24
C ALA A 287 13.82 -11.25 -36.30
N ALA A 288 14.98 -10.70 -35.92
CA ALA A 288 15.90 -10.03 -36.85
C ALA A 288 16.67 -11.01 -37.76
N GLY A 289 16.77 -12.30 -37.39
CA GLY A 289 17.52 -13.32 -38.13
C GLY A 289 16.81 -13.93 -39.36
N LYS A 290 15.64 -13.41 -39.77
CA LYS A 290 14.85 -13.96 -40.89
C LYS A 290 14.62 -12.96 -42.03
N SER A 291 15.72 -12.41 -42.55
CA SER A 291 15.75 -11.83 -43.90
C SER A 291 17.15 -11.99 -44.48
N ASN A 292 17.33 -13.02 -45.32
CA ASN A 292 18.36 -13.16 -46.38
C ASN A 292 18.45 -14.65 -46.81
N ASP A 293 17.39 -15.14 -47.46
CA ASP A 293 17.50 -16.29 -48.37
C ASP A 293 16.37 -16.23 -49.41
N GLU A 294 16.57 -15.41 -50.45
CA GLU A 294 15.80 -15.48 -51.70
C GLU A 294 16.52 -14.70 -52.81
N THR A 295 17.52 -15.32 -53.47
CA THR A 295 17.94 -14.92 -54.83
C THR A 295 18.46 -16.14 -55.59
N LEU A 296 17.68 -16.55 -56.60
CA LEU A 296 18.12 -17.30 -57.77
C LEU A 296 18.68 -16.31 -58.82
#